data_AF-A0A1Q7CJK5-F1
#
_entry.id   AF-A0A1Q7CJK5-F1
#
_cell.length_a   1.000
_cell.length_b   1.000
_cell.length_c   1.000
_cell.angle_alpha   90.00
_cell.angle_beta   90.00
_cell.angle_gamma   90.00
#
_symmetry.space_group_name_H-M   'P 1'
#
loop_
_entity.id
_entity.type
_entity.pdbx_description
1 polymer ?
#
loop_
_entity_poly.entity_id
_entity_poly.type
_entity_poly.pdbx_seq_one_letter_code
_entity_poly.pdbx_strand_id
1 'polypeptide(L)'
;MNDAFDIRGESHIEVHKFRAGAIIIATLLALVIQASFPIHFARAAVLDFPLLVTIYFGLSRRNPSTGLLLGMVVGLLQDSLSGPTVPLGLYGIAKTIIGYLASSIGARLDTEHPAARFALTSTFFVAHQGLIVVTRRILLAQPEPWFNMHLIFAALINGLVAVFLFLLLDRLRRN
;
A
#
# COMPACT_ATOMS: atom_id res chain seq x y z
N MET A 1 51.89 17.02 8.14
CA MET A 1 51.03 17.86 7.30
C MET A 1 50.36 16.93 6.29
N ASN A 2 49.24 16.31 6.68
CA ASN A 2 47.87 16.87 6.63
C ASN A 2 47.36 16.83 5.16
N ASP A 3 46.21 16.27 4.79
CA ASP A 3 45.07 15.75 5.54
C ASP A 3 44.29 14.75 4.67
N ALA A 4 43.55 13.90 5.35
CA ALA A 4 42.71 12.83 4.85
C ALA A 4 41.66 13.31 3.83
N PHE A 5 41.61 12.63 2.67
CA PHE A 5 40.40 12.58 1.85
C PHE A 5 39.61 11.33 2.27
N ASP A 6 38.97 11.44 3.44
CA ASP A 6 37.99 10.46 3.91
C ASP A 6 36.72 10.61 3.06
N ILE A 7 36.61 9.81 2.00
CA ILE A 7 35.37 9.62 1.26
C ILE A 7 34.49 8.64 2.04
N ARG A 8 34.14 9.04 3.26
CA ARG A 8 32.99 8.51 3.98
C ARG A 8 32.07 9.68 4.24
N GLY A 9 31.36 10.07 3.18
CA GLY A 9 30.02 10.60 3.36
C GLY A 9 29.18 9.47 3.94
N GLU A 10 29.34 9.20 5.23
CA GLU A 10 28.34 8.47 6.00
C GLU A 10 27.09 9.33 5.91
N SER A 11 26.25 9.00 4.92
CA SER A 11 24.86 9.37 4.96
C SER A 11 24.32 8.71 6.21
N HIS A 12 24.39 9.42 7.33
CA HIS A 12 23.55 9.22 8.48
C HIS A 12 22.12 9.39 7.96
N ILE A 13 21.61 8.34 7.32
CA ILE A 13 20.20 8.11 7.16
C ILE A 13 19.78 7.93 8.60
N GLU A 14 19.37 9.02 9.24
CA GLU A 14 18.60 8.95 10.46
C GLU A 14 17.42 8.05 10.12
N VAL A 15 17.59 6.78 10.47
CA VAL A 15 16.51 5.81 10.48
C VAL A 15 15.62 6.33 11.58
N HIS A 16 14.71 7.24 11.24
CA HIS A 16 13.54 7.51 12.05
C HIS A 16 12.98 6.12 12.32
N LYS A 17 13.20 5.64 13.55
CA LYS A 17 12.75 4.35 14.06
C LYS A 17 11.23 4.40 14.05
N PHE A 18 10.63 4.25 12.87
CA PHE A 18 9.32 3.67 12.78
C PHE A 18 9.45 2.35 13.53
N ARG A 19 8.66 2.16 14.58
CA ARG A 19 8.59 0.90 15.29
C ARG A 19 8.32 -0.16 14.22
N ALA A 20 9.33 -0.93 13.82
CA ALA A 20 9.18 -1.98 12.82
C ALA A 20 8.03 -2.92 13.24
N GLY A 21 7.86 -3.10 14.55
CA GLY A 21 6.72 -3.77 15.16
C GLY A 21 5.36 -3.16 14.78
N ALA A 22 5.18 -1.84 14.77
CA ALA A 22 3.91 -1.21 14.38
C ALA A 22 3.55 -1.49 12.92
N ILE A 23 4.55 -1.55 12.03
CA ILE A 23 4.35 -1.87 10.61
C ILE A 23 3.91 -3.33 10.46
N ILE A 24 4.59 -4.23 11.16
CA ILE A 24 4.28 -5.66 11.15
C ILE A 24 2.87 -5.86 11.71
N ILE A 25 2.55 -5.29 12.88
CA ILE A 25 1.25 -5.41 13.52
C ILE A 25 0.14 -4.84 12.63
N ALA A 26 0.30 -3.63 12.09
CA ALA A 26 -0.69 -3.01 11.23
C ALA A 26 -0.91 -3.82 9.94
N THR A 27 0.16 -4.33 9.33
CA THR A 27 0.09 -5.20 8.15
C THR A 27 -0.65 -6.50 8.45
N LEU A 28 -0.26 -7.19 9.53
CA LEU A 28 -0.88 -8.45 9.93
C LEU A 28 -2.36 -8.25 10.26
N LEU A 29 -2.71 -7.21 11.02
CA LEU A 29 -4.10 -6.87 11.31
C LEU A 29 -4.88 -6.58 10.03
N ALA A 30 -4.35 -5.79 9.11
CA ALA A 30 -5.01 -5.50 7.84
C ALA A 30 -5.24 -6.78 7.01
N LEU A 31 -4.26 -7.68 6.95
CA LEU A 31 -4.40 -8.97 6.26
C LEU A 31 -5.45 -9.87 6.92
N VAL A 32 -5.44 -9.99 8.24
CA VAL A 32 -6.41 -10.80 8.99
C VAL A 32 -7.83 -10.25 8.84
N ILE A 33 -7.99 -8.93 8.97
CA ILE A 33 -9.27 -8.24 8.76
C ILE A 33 -9.74 -8.48 7.32
N GLN A 34 -8.88 -8.28 6.33
CA GLN A 34 -9.22 -8.49 4.92
C GLN A 34 -9.56 -9.94 4.59
N ALA A 35 -8.90 -10.92 5.21
CA ALA A 35 -9.22 -12.32 5.00
C ALA A 35 -10.55 -12.71 5.67
N SER A 36 -10.88 -12.11 6.81
CA SER A 36 -12.03 -12.50 7.64
C SER A 36 -13.32 -11.74 7.31
N PHE A 37 -13.23 -10.44 7.00
CA PHE A 37 -14.40 -9.57 6.79
C PHE A 37 -15.24 -9.95 5.56
N PRO A 38 -14.66 -10.21 4.38
CA PRO A 38 -15.42 -10.56 3.17
C PRO A 38 -16.22 -11.86 3.32
N ILE A 39 -15.76 -12.79 4.16
CA ILE A 39 -16.45 -14.06 4.44
C ILE A 39 -17.80 -13.79 5.12
N HIS A 40 -17.86 -12.81 6.02
CA HIS A 40 -19.07 -12.47 6.77
C HIS A 40 -19.93 -11.43 6.05
N PHE A 41 -19.30 -10.52 5.30
CA PHE A 41 -19.98 -9.43 4.58
C PHE A 41 -19.41 -9.30 3.17
N ALA A 42 -20.13 -9.80 2.16
CA ALA A 42 -19.70 -9.70 0.75
C ALA A 42 -19.46 -8.25 0.29
N ARG A 43 -20.17 -7.27 0.87
CA ARG A 43 -19.96 -5.83 0.60
C ARG A 43 -18.63 -5.29 1.16
N ALA A 44 -18.05 -5.93 2.17
CA ALA A 44 -16.76 -5.54 2.73
C ALA A 44 -15.60 -5.86 1.78
N ALA A 45 -15.79 -6.74 0.79
CA ALA A 45 -14.80 -7.02 -0.25
C ALA A 45 -14.45 -5.79 -1.12
N VAL A 46 -15.28 -4.73 -1.06
CA VAL A 46 -15.03 -3.45 -1.72
C VAL A 46 -13.83 -2.72 -1.10
N LEU A 47 -13.53 -2.97 0.17
CA LEU A 47 -12.39 -2.40 0.88
C LEU A 47 -11.15 -3.25 0.69
N ASP A 48 -9.99 -2.62 0.51
CA ASP A 48 -8.68 -3.29 0.48
C ASP A 48 -7.78 -2.73 1.59
N PHE A 49 -7.95 -3.23 2.81
CA PHE A 49 -7.16 -2.79 3.96
C PHE A 49 -5.65 -2.97 3.77
N PRO A 50 -5.15 -4.10 3.21
CA PRO A 50 -3.74 -4.30 2.93
C PRO A 50 -3.17 -3.24 1.98
N LEU A 51 -3.94 -2.83 0.96
CA LEU A 51 -3.57 -1.72 0.08
C LEU A 51 -3.49 -0.40 0.84
N LEU A 52 -4.47 -0.09 1.69
CA LEU A 52 -4.46 1.15 2.47
C LEU A 52 -3.22 1.24 3.37
N VAL A 53 -2.87 0.14 4.04
CA VAL A 53 -1.66 0.06 4.86
C VAL A 53 -0.38 0.21 4.02
N THR A 54 -0.36 -0.40 2.83
CA THR A 54 0.74 -0.26 1.87
C THR A 54 0.95 1.19 1.45
N ILE A 55 -0.14 1.90 1.11
CA ILE A 55 -0.11 3.31 0.71
C ILE A 55 0.37 4.18 1.88
N TYR A 56 -0.16 3.98 3.09
CA TYR A 56 0.23 4.75 4.27
C TYR A 56 1.72 4.65 4.57
N PHE A 57 2.24 3.43 4.70
CA PHE A 57 3.66 3.22 5.00
C PHE A 57 4.56 3.61 3.83
N GLY A 58 4.07 3.43 2.61
CA GLY A 58 4.72 3.91 1.40
C GLY A 58 4.94 5.42 1.48
N LEU A 59 3.86 6.19 1.61
CA LEU A 59 3.91 7.66 1.73
C LEU A 59 4.75 8.13 2.93
N SER A 60 4.71 7.40 4.05
CA SER A 60 5.39 7.79 5.29
C SER A 60 6.92 7.62 5.26
N ARG A 61 7.45 6.58 4.59
CA ARG A 61 8.89 6.25 4.67
C ARG A 61 9.77 6.98 3.67
N ARG A 62 9.21 7.63 2.64
CA ARG A 62 9.94 8.41 1.61
C ARG A 62 11.14 7.67 0.97
N ASN A 63 11.17 6.34 1.05
CA ASN A 63 12.21 5.47 0.50
C ASN A 63 11.56 4.47 -0.46
N PRO A 64 11.67 4.69 -1.78
CA PRO A 64 11.02 3.86 -2.81
C PRO A 64 11.31 2.37 -2.69
N SER A 65 12.57 2.00 -2.38
CA SER A 65 12.97 0.59 -2.23
C SER A 65 12.25 -0.09 -1.07
N THR A 66 12.07 0.62 0.04
CA THR A 66 11.36 0.08 1.20
C THR A 66 9.85 -0.05 0.94
N GLY A 67 9.25 0.93 0.27
CA GLY A 67 7.84 0.88 -0.13
C GLY A 67 7.56 -0.26 -1.10
N LEU A 68 8.46 -0.47 -2.07
CA LEU A 68 8.40 -1.58 -3.01
C LEU A 68 8.41 -2.94 -2.29
N LEU A 69 9.40 -3.16 -1.41
CA LEU A 69 9.54 -4.41 -0.67
C LEU A 69 8.34 -4.66 0.25
N LEU A 70 7.83 -3.62 0.91
CA LEU A 70 6.63 -3.73 1.73
C LEU A 70 5.42 -4.11 0.89
N GLY A 71 5.20 -3.46 -0.25
CA GLY A 71 4.14 -3.79 -1.18
C GLY A 71 4.22 -5.23 -1.70
N MET A 72 5.43 -5.69 -2.03
CA MET A 72 5.68 -7.08 -2.44
C MET A 72 5.30 -8.07 -1.35
N VAL A 73 5.81 -7.87 -0.12
CA VAL A 73 5.53 -8.78 1.00
C VAL A 73 4.04 -8.79 1.33
N VAL A 74 3.41 -7.62 1.45
CA VAL A 74 1.97 -7.51 1.75
C VAL A 74 1.15 -8.20 0.67
N GLY A 75 1.45 -7.96 -0.61
CA GLY A 75 0.72 -8.54 -1.74
C GLY A 75 0.85 -10.06 -1.80
N LEU A 76 2.05 -10.61 -1.64
CA LEU A 76 2.27 -12.06 -1.63
C LEU A 76 1.60 -12.75 -0.44
N LEU A 77 1.63 -12.12 0.74
CA LEU A 77 0.91 -12.62 1.91
C LEU A 77 -0.61 -12.61 1.66
N GLN A 78 -1.14 -11.54 1.07
CA GLN A 78 -2.55 -11.46 0.71
C GLN A 78 -2.95 -12.53 -0.31
N ASP A 79 -2.13 -12.74 -1.35
CA ASP A 79 -2.38 -13.81 -2.33
C ASP A 79 -2.42 -15.18 -1.64
N SER A 80 -1.48 -15.44 -0.72
CA SER A 80 -1.39 -16.70 0.04
C SER A 80 -2.60 -16.93 0.96
N LEU A 81 -3.15 -15.85 1.55
CA LEU A 81 -4.30 -15.88 2.45
C LEU A 81 -5.65 -15.91 1.71
N SER A 82 -5.69 -15.51 0.43
CA SER A 82 -6.93 -15.42 -0.35
C SER A 82 -7.46 -16.79 -0.82
N GLY A 83 -6.73 -17.86 -0.54
CA GLY A 83 -7.13 -19.23 -0.85
C GLY A 83 -6.90 -19.63 -2.31
N PRO A 84 -7.35 -20.83 -2.72
CA PRO A 84 -7.01 -21.42 -4.01
C PRO A 84 -7.63 -20.72 -5.24
N THR A 85 -8.53 -19.76 -5.04
CA THR A 85 -9.21 -19.03 -6.12
C THR A 85 -8.39 -17.87 -6.67
N VAL A 86 -7.40 -17.37 -5.91
CA VAL A 86 -6.56 -16.24 -6.33
C VAL A 86 -5.16 -16.77 -6.67
N PRO A 87 -4.65 -16.52 -7.90
CA PRO A 87 -3.29 -16.91 -8.27
C PRO A 87 -2.24 -16.17 -7.43
N LEU A 88 -1.22 -16.90 -6.98
CA LEU A 88 -0.07 -16.31 -6.29
C LEU A 88 0.64 -15.29 -7.20
N GLY A 89 0.90 -14.10 -6.66
CA GLY A 89 1.60 -13.02 -7.34
C GLY A 89 0.71 -11.95 -7.97
N LEU A 90 -0.62 -12.14 -8.00
CA LEU A 90 -1.52 -11.13 -8.57
C LEU A 90 -1.51 -9.83 -7.75
N TYR A 91 -1.80 -9.91 -6.44
CA TYR A 91 -1.67 -8.76 -5.56
C TYR A 91 -0.21 -8.43 -5.29
N GLY A 92 0.69 -9.42 -5.29
CA GLY A 92 2.13 -9.25 -5.18
C GLY A 92 2.67 -8.22 -6.18
N ILE A 93 2.47 -8.42 -7.48
CA ILE A 93 2.94 -7.52 -8.54
C ILE A 93 2.31 -6.13 -8.38
N ALA A 94 0.99 -6.08 -8.23
CA ALA A 94 0.27 -4.82 -8.19
C ALA A 94 0.64 -3.97 -6.96
N LYS A 95 0.75 -4.55 -5.76
CA LYS A 95 1.12 -3.82 -4.54
C LYS A 95 2.61 -3.46 -4.50
N THR A 96 3.48 -4.23 -5.15
CA THR A 96 4.89 -3.86 -5.34
C THR A 96 5.02 -2.51 -6.04
N ILE A 97 4.31 -2.34 -7.17
CA ILE A 97 4.32 -1.11 -7.96
C ILE A 97 3.68 0.04 -7.18
N ILE A 98 2.52 -0.19 -6.55
CA ILE A 98 1.85 0.85 -5.77
C ILE A 98 2.70 1.29 -4.57
N GLY A 99 3.34 0.35 -3.87
CA GLY A 99 4.24 0.67 -2.75
C GLY A 99 5.43 1.52 -3.19
N TYR A 100 6.04 1.19 -4.34
CA TYR A 100 7.09 2.00 -4.93
C TYR A 100 6.62 3.41 -5.28
N LEU A 101 5.47 3.55 -5.96
CA LEU A 101 4.92 4.84 -6.37
C LEU A 101 4.53 5.70 -5.17
N ALA A 102 3.88 5.09 -4.17
CA ALA A 102 3.52 5.76 -2.93
C ALA A 102 4.75 6.31 -2.22
N SER A 103 5.82 5.52 -2.07
CA SER A 103 7.07 6.01 -1.47
C SER A 103 7.80 7.05 -2.31
N SER A 104 7.71 6.97 -3.63
CA SER A 104 8.33 7.95 -4.53
C SER A 104 7.64 9.31 -4.48
N ILE A 105 6.31 9.31 -4.38
CA ILE A 105 5.49 10.52 -4.34
C ILE A 105 5.43 11.12 -2.93
N GLY A 106 5.47 10.30 -1.87
CA GLY A 106 5.44 10.77 -0.48
C GLY A 106 6.62 11.67 -0.09
N ALA A 107 7.69 11.66 -0.89
CA ALA A 107 8.80 12.59 -0.74
C ALA A 107 8.51 14.01 -1.29
N ARG A 108 7.49 14.16 -2.15
CA ARG A 108 7.22 15.39 -2.92
C ARG A 108 5.90 16.06 -2.57
N LEU A 109 4.97 15.36 -1.92
CA LEU A 109 3.65 15.87 -1.56
C LEU A 109 3.51 16.07 -0.06
N ASP A 110 2.83 17.15 0.32
CA ASP A 110 2.32 17.33 1.67
C ASP A 110 1.15 16.37 1.88
N THR A 111 1.43 15.28 2.59
CA THR A 111 0.47 14.21 2.86
C THR A 111 -0.27 14.43 4.17
N GLU A 112 -0.19 15.60 4.81
CA GLU A 112 -0.88 15.85 6.08
C GLU A 112 -2.35 16.24 5.88
N HIS A 113 -2.69 16.87 4.75
CA HIS A 113 -4.06 17.28 4.47
C HIS A 113 -5.00 16.09 4.20
N PRO A 114 -6.16 16.00 4.88
CA PRO A 114 -7.13 14.93 4.67
C PRO A 114 -7.60 14.81 3.21
N ALA A 115 -7.79 15.94 2.53
CA ALA A 115 -8.19 15.97 1.12
C ALA A 115 -7.10 15.39 0.20
N ALA A 116 -5.82 15.68 0.47
CA ALA A 116 -4.71 15.12 -0.29
C ALA A 116 -4.62 13.60 -0.09
N ARG A 117 -4.76 13.12 1.16
CA ARG A 117 -4.79 11.68 1.48
C ARG A 117 -5.93 10.95 0.78
N PHE A 118 -7.11 11.55 0.77
CA PHE A 118 -8.27 11.03 0.04
C PHE A 118 -7.95 10.90 -1.45
N ALA A 119 -7.56 12.00 -2.11
CA ALA A 119 -7.30 12.03 -3.55
C ALA A 119 -6.18 11.07 -3.96
N LEU A 120 -5.08 11.04 -3.20
CA LEU A 120 -3.96 10.13 -3.45
C LEU A 120 -4.38 8.67 -3.30
N THR A 121 -5.09 8.33 -2.23
CA THR A 121 -5.50 6.95 -1.99
C THR A 121 -6.50 6.48 -3.05
N SER A 122 -7.49 7.30 -3.41
CA SER A 122 -8.42 6.97 -4.49
C SER A 122 -7.70 6.78 -5.83
N THR A 123 -6.70 7.62 -6.12
CA THR A 123 -5.88 7.49 -7.34
C THR A 123 -5.06 6.20 -7.32
N PHE A 124 -4.40 5.88 -6.20
CA PHE A 124 -3.66 4.62 -6.05
C PHE A 124 -4.57 3.40 -6.11
N PHE A 125 -5.80 3.48 -5.60
CA PHE A 125 -6.77 2.41 -5.70
C PHE A 125 -7.16 2.14 -7.16
N VAL A 126 -7.46 3.19 -7.94
CA VAL A 126 -7.77 3.06 -9.37
C VAL A 126 -6.57 2.47 -10.13
N ALA A 127 -5.36 2.95 -9.85
CA ALA A 127 -4.14 2.42 -10.44
C ALA A 127 -3.92 0.94 -10.05
N HIS A 128 -4.17 0.58 -8.79
CA HIS A 128 -4.05 -0.79 -8.30
C HIS A 128 -5.00 -1.74 -9.05
N GLN A 129 -6.27 -1.35 -9.21
CA GLN A 129 -7.26 -2.12 -9.98
C GLN A 129 -6.85 -2.25 -11.45
N GLY A 130 -6.30 -1.18 -12.05
CA GLY A 130 -5.75 -1.24 -13.41
C GLY A 130 -4.60 -2.23 -13.54
N LEU A 131 -3.67 -2.23 -12.58
CA LEU A 131 -2.57 -3.19 -12.57
C LEU A 131 -3.10 -4.63 -12.47
N ILE A 132 -4.07 -4.90 -11.60
CA ILE A 132 -4.69 -6.23 -11.49
C ILE A 132 -5.32 -6.67 -12.83
N VAL A 133 -6.08 -5.79 -13.48
CA VAL A 133 -6.74 -6.09 -14.76
C VAL A 133 -5.73 -6.33 -15.87
N VAL A 134 -4.66 -5.53 -15.92
CA VAL A 134 -3.57 -5.70 -16.88
C VAL A 134 -2.85 -7.03 -16.63
N THR A 135 -2.54 -7.36 -15.37
CA THR A 135 -1.91 -8.64 -15.00
C THR A 135 -2.81 -9.83 -15.37
N ARG A 136 -4.12 -9.76 -15.11
CA ARG A 136 -5.10 -10.78 -15.52
C ARG A 136 -5.18 -10.94 -17.03
N ARG A 137 -5.19 -9.84 -17.77
CA ARG A 137 -5.25 -9.86 -19.24
C ARG A 137 -3.98 -10.46 -19.85
N ILE A 138 -2.80 -10.04 -19.39
CA ILE A 138 -1.52 -10.43 -20.00
C ILE A 138 -1.07 -11.82 -19.53
N LEU A 139 -1.10 -12.09 -18.22
CA LEU A 139 -0.54 -13.32 -17.65
C LEU A 139 -1.54 -14.47 -17.57
N LEU A 140 -2.82 -14.17 -17.35
CA LEU A 140 -3.85 -15.19 -17.13
C LEU A 140 -4.77 -15.37 -18.35
N ALA A 141 -4.61 -14.54 -19.40
CA ALA A 141 -5.48 -14.50 -20.57
C ALA A 141 -6.98 -14.38 -20.20
N GLN A 142 -7.28 -13.73 -19.07
CA GLN A 142 -8.64 -13.49 -18.57
C GLN A 142 -8.98 -12.01 -18.74
N PRO A 143 -9.58 -11.61 -19.87
CA PRO A 143 -9.92 -10.21 -20.12
C PRO A 143 -11.09 -9.79 -19.23
N GLU A 144 -10.84 -8.88 -18.32
CA GLU A 144 -11.84 -8.22 -17.48
C GLU A 144 -11.96 -6.74 -17.88
N PRO A 145 -13.17 -6.13 -17.84
CA PRO A 145 -13.29 -4.69 -18.04
C PRO A 145 -12.59 -3.91 -16.94
N TRP A 146 -11.68 -3.02 -17.31
CA TRP A 146 -10.97 -2.19 -16.34
C TRP A 146 -11.88 -1.17 -15.65
N PHE A 147 -12.77 -0.53 -16.41
CA PHE A 147 -13.64 0.52 -15.88
C PHE A 147 -15.05 0.00 -15.66
N ASN A 148 -15.56 0.23 -14.45
CA ASN A 148 -16.94 -0.07 -14.06
C ASN A 148 -17.42 1.03 -13.08
N MET A 149 -18.72 1.30 -13.00
CA MET A 149 -19.27 2.18 -11.96
C MET A 149 -18.83 1.73 -10.56
N HIS A 150 -18.73 0.42 -10.35
CA HIS A 150 -18.23 -0.14 -9.10
C HIS A 150 -16.82 0.36 -8.73
N LEU A 151 -15.93 0.56 -9.70
CA LEU A 151 -14.56 1.04 -9.47
C LEU A 151 -14.57 2.44 -8.85
N ILE A 152 -15.44 3.32 -9.35
CA ILE A 152 -15.56 4.70 -8.86
C ILE A 152 -16.04 4.69 -7.42
N PHE A 153 -17.12 3.96 -7.13
CA PHE A 153 -17.63 3.82 -5.77
C PHE A 153 -16.60 3.21 -4.82
N ALA A 154 -15.91 2.15 -5.25
CA ALA A 154 -14.87 1.52 -4.45
C ALA A 154 -13.70 2.47 -4.17
N ALA A 155 -13.26 3.24 -5.17
CA ALA A 155 -12.18 4.22 -5.00
C ALA A 155 -12.55 5.34 -4.01
N LEU A 156 -13.80 5.82 -4.05
CA LEU A 156 -14.31 6.83 -3.12
C LEU A 156 -14.40 6.26 -1.68
N ILE A 157 -14.94 5.05 -1.53
CA ILE A 157 -15.07 4.39 -0.23
C ILE A 157 -13.70 4.09 0.38
N ASN A 158 -12.76 3.54 -0.40
CA ASN A 158 -11.39 3.28 0.06
C ASN A 158 -10.66 4.58 0.40
N GLY A 159 -10.82 5.63 -0.40
CA GLY A 159 -10.28 6.95 -0.11
C GLY A 159 -10.79 7.51 1.22
N LEU A 160 -12.10 7.39 1.46
CA LEU A 160 -12.73 7.87 2.69
C LEU A 160 -12.23 7.09 3.91
N VAL A 161 -12.23 5.75 3.83
CA VAL A 161 -11.71 4.88 4.90
C VAL A 161 -10.23 5.12 5.15
N ALA A 162 -9.44 5.41 4.12
CA ALA A 162 -8.03 5.72 4.25
C ALA A 162 -7.79 6.97 5.10
N VAL A 163 -8.59 8.03 4.92
CA VAL A 163 -8.46 9.24 5.76
C VAL A 163 -8.60 8.89 7.24
N PHE A 164 -9.63 8.13 7.61
CA PHE A 164 -9.85 7.69 8.99
C PHE A 164 -8.73 6.76 9.49
N LEU A 165 -8.34 5.77 8.67
CA LEU A 165 -7.29 4.83 9.02
C LEU A 165 -5.94 5.53 9.22
N PHE A 166 -5.60 6.48 8.36
CA PHE A 166 -4.32 7.19 8.42
C PHE A 166 -4.25 8.07 9.67
N LEU A 167 -5.36 8.71 10.07
CA LEU A 167 -5.45 9.43 11.34
C LEU A 167 -5.20 8.52 12.55
N LEU A 168 -5.73 7.29 12.51
CA LEU A 168 -5.52 6.31 13.58
C LEU A 168 -4.06 5.84 13.62
N LEU A 169 -3.46 5.55 12.46
CA LEU A 169 -2.06 5.14 12.35
C LEU A 169 -1.09 6.28 12.72
N ASP A 170 -1.45 7.53 12.47
CA ASP A 170 -0.69 8.71 12.90
C ASP A 170 -0.65 8.81 14.43
N ARG A 171 -1.77 8.52 15.11
CA ARG A 171 -1.82 8.49 16.59
C ARG A 171 -0.91 7.39 17.15
N LEU A 172 -0.91 6.21 16.53
CA LEU A 172 -0.03 5.11 16.93
C LEU A 172 1.46 5.43 16.71
N ARG A 173 1.76 6.29 15.74
CA ARG A 173 3.14 6.75 15.48
C ARG A 173 3.62 7.78 16.51
N ARG A 174 2.74 8.65 17.01
CA ARG A 174 3.10 9.74 17.94
C ARG A 174 3.26 9.28 19.41
N ASN A 175 2.69 8.13 19.79
CA ASN A 175 2.80 7.50 21.11
C ASN A 175 3.83 6.35 21.13
#